data_AF-A0A1U6H6K4-F1
#
_entry.id   AF-A0A1U6H6K4-F1
#
_cell.length_a   1.000
_cell.length_b   1.000
_cell.length_c   1.000
_cell.angle_alpha   90.00
_cell.angle_beta   90.00
_cell.angle_gamma   90.00
#
_symmetry.space_group_name_H-M   'P 1'
#
loop_
_entity.id
_entity.type
_entity.pdbx_description
1 polymer ?
#
loop_
_entity_poly.entity_id
_entity_poly.type
_entity_poly.pdbx_seq_one_letter_code
_entity_poly.pdbx_strand_id
1 'polypeptide(L)'
;MPTREPVAGTDHVLRPVRWLAAFILPFLLIAAAILVFLPGRIAELFAWPIRPPLTGMILGSAYIGGIIFFAAVLRTGQWHRVRRGFLPVFVFASLLGIATALHEGLFTRNLSFFAWAALYASTPFLVAAAALAQRRADPQVPAPRDVLIPDHVARALVGVGGVATLTGLVMFLFPALFIQSWGWDLTPLTARTLGAVLSLTGFVNAPMVVDRRWSSYRVLFAAQLVSLVFILASVAVGSSDVHWERPAAWAFVTLVLLALVSYGALTLWAELRLRRAGASAGTTAERFG
;
A
#
# COMPACT_ATOMS: atom_id res chain seq x y z
N MET A 1 5.58 35.50 -10.42
CA MET A 1 4.81 34.53 -9.60
C MET A 1 5.05 34.89 -8.14
N PRO A 2 4.02 35.14 -7.31
CA PRO A 2 4.27 35.43 -5.90
C PRO A 2 4.75 34.15 -5.22
N THR A 3 5.96 34.22 -4.66
CA THR A 3 6.52 33.23 -3.73
C THR A 3 5.60 33.14 -2.53
N ARG A 4 4.73 32.13 -2.50
CA ARG A 4 3.90 31.85 -1.32
C ARG A 4 4.81 31.43 -0.19
N GLU A 5 4.88 32.25 0.85
CA GLU A 5 5.54 31.86 2.08
C GLU A 5 4.91 30.58 2.64
N PRO A 6 5.72 29.61 3.10
CA PRO A 6 5.20 28.41 3.73
C PRO A 6 4.42 28.83 4.98
N VAL A 7 3.12 28.55 5.03
CA VAL A 7 2.31 28.77 6.24
C VAL A 7 2.78 27.78 7.30
N ALA A 8 3.71 28.22 8.14
CA ALA A 8 4.16 27.47 9.30
C ALA A 8 2.94 27.16 10.18
N GLY A 9 2.74 25.87 10.51
CA GLY A 9 1.66 25.41 11.40
C GLY A 9 0.56 24.56 10.77
N THR A 10 0.45 24.48 9.43
CA THR A 10 -0.62 23.67 8.79
C THR A 10 -0.28 22.20 8.62
N ASP A 11 0.97 21.79 8.79
CA ASP A 11 1.44 20.41 8.56
C ASP A 11 1.15 19.49 9.75
N HIS A 12 -0.12 19.36 10.11
CA HIS A 12 -0.54 18.46 11.16
C HIS A 12 -1.66 17.53 10.72
N VAL A 13 -1.69 16.31 11.25
CA VAL A 13 -2.78 15.37 10.98
C VAL A 13 -4.01 15.81 11.77
N LEU A 14 -5.12 16.10 11.07
CA LEU A 14 -6.35 16.52 11.72
C LEU A 14 -6.99 15.37 12.52
N ARG A 15 -7.76 15.72 13.56
CA ARG A 15 -8.48 14.73 14.39
C ARG A 15 -9.39 13.81 13.56
N PRO A 16 -10.21 14.28 12.60
CA PRO A 16 -11.02 13.39 11.76
C PRO A 16 -10.20 12.34 11.00
N VAL A 17 -9.00 12.70 10.55
CA VAL A 17 -8.10 11.76 9.85
C VAL A 17 -7.57 10.69 10.81
N ARG A 18 -7.29 11.06 12.06
CA ARG A 18 -6.94 10.09 13.12
C ARG A 18 -8.11 9.17 13.46
N TRP A 19 -9.33 9.71 13.57
CA TRP A 19 -10.53 8.89 13.79
C TRP A 19 -10.77 7.90 12.65
N LEU A 20 -10.61 8.34 11.40
CA LEU A 20 -10.67 7.46 10.24
C LEU A 20 -9.64 6.32 10.32
N ALA A 21 -8.39 6.65 10.66
CA ALA A 21 -7.34 5.64 10.83
C ALA A 21 -7.66 4.66 11.98
N ALA A 22 -8.13 5.15 13.12
CA ALA A 22 -8.52 4.34 14.27
C ALA A 22 -9.70 3.42 13.95
N PHE A 23 -10.64 3.89 13.12
CA PHE A 23 -11.79 3.11 12.66
C PHE A 23 -11.36 1.99 11.69
N ILE A 24 -10.48 2.27 10.73
CA ILE A 24 -10.04 1.28 9.72
C ILE A 24 -9.14 0.20 10.33
N LEU A 25 -8.27 0.55 11.28
CA LEU A 25 -7.26 -0.35 11.85
C LEU A 25 -7.79 -1.71 12.37
N PRO A 26 -8.87 -1.79 13.18
CA PRO A 26 -9.37 -3.07 13.67
C PRO A 26 -9.84 -4.00 12.54
N PHE A 27 -10.46 -3.46 11.48
CA PHE A 27 -10.87 -4.26 10.32
C PHE A 27 -9.65 -4.86 9.62
N LEU A 28 -8.59 -4.07 9.42
CA LEU A 28 -7.36 -4.55 8.82
C LEU A 28 -6.69 -5.63 9.67
N LEU A 29 -6.64 -5.44 11.01
CA LEU A 29 -6.06 -6.42 11.94
C LEU A 29 -6.80 -7.76 11.87
N ILE A 30 -8.13 -7.73 11.97
CA ILE A 30 -8.96 -8.94 11.93
C ILE A 30 -8.86 -9.62 10.54
N ALA A 31 -9.00 -8.85 9.46
CA ALA A 31 -8.91 -9.39 8.10
C ALA A 31 -7.54 -9.98 7.79
N ALA A 32 -6.45 -9.30 8.15
CA ALA A 32 -5.09 -9.83 7.99
C ALA A 32 -4.90 -11.11 8.79
N ALA A 33 -5.41 -11.15 10.03
CA ALA A 33 -5.28 -12.32 10.88
C ALA A 33 -5.99 -13.55 10.28
N ILE A 34 -7.21 -13.37 9.78
CA ILE A 34 -7.97 -14.43 9.12
C ILE A 34 -7.26 -14.90 7.85
N LEU A 35 -6.84 -13.96 7.00
CA LEU A 35 -6.33 -14.28 5.67
C LEU A 35 -4.91 -14.86 5.66
N VAL A 36 -4.03 -14.42 6.56
CA VAL A 36 -2.62 -14.83 6.57
C VAL A 36 -2.39 -15.99 7.53
N PHE A 37 -2.99 -15.98 8.71
CA PHE A 37 -2.68 -16.94 9.77
C PHE A 37 -3.74 -18.05 9.90
N LEU A 38 -4.93 -17.89 9.31
CA LEU A 38 -6.01 -18.88 9.36
C LEU A 38 -6.51 -19.31 7.96
N PRO A 39 -5.62 -19.70 7.03
CA PRO A 39 -6.00 -19.99 5.64
C PRO A 39 -7.06 -21.10 5.51
N GLY A 40 -7.06 -22.09 6.42
CA GLY A 40 -8.05 -23.16 6.46
C GLY A 40 -9.46 -22.75 6.89
N ARG A 41 -9.62 -21.55 7.47
CA ARG A 41 -10.91 -21.04 7.99
C ARG A 41 -11.44 -19.81 7.26
N ILE A 42 -10.83 -19.42 6.14
CA ILE A 42 -11.26 -18.25 5.36
C ILE A 42 -12.74 -18.37 4.94
N ALA A 43 -13.18 -19.55 4.50
CA ALA A 43 -14.56 -19.77 4.06
C ALA A 43 -15.61 -19.51 5.16
N GLU A 44 -15.25 -19.72 6.43
CA GLU A 44 -16.14 -19.52 7.58
C GLU A 44 -16.08 -18.09 8.12
N LEU A 45 -14.86 -17.54 8.22
CA LEU A 45 -14.59 -16.32 8.97
C LEU A 45 -14.59 -15.06 8.11
N PHE A 46 -14.39 -15.20 6.81
CA PHE A 46 -14.23 -14.06 5.91
C PHE A 46 -15.53 -13.72 5.17
N ALA A 47 -15.51 -12.61 4.43
CA ALA A 47 -16.67 -12.10 3.70
C ALA A 47 -17.10 -13.01 2.53
N TRP A 48 -16.16 -13.77 1.96
CA TRP A 48 -16.44 -14.82 0.97
C TRP A 48 -15.34 -15.90 1.01
N PRO A 49 -15.61 -17.10 0.48
CA PRO A 49 -14.60 -18.15 0.38
C PRO A 49 -13.56 -17.80 -0.68
N ILE A 50 -12.28 -17.89 -0.33
CA ILE A 50 -11.16 -17.68 -1.27
C ILE A 50 -10.46 -19.01 -1.48
N ARG A 51 -10.48 -19.50 -2.72
CA ARG A 51 -9.73 -20.69 -3.15
C ARG A 51 -8.96 -20.37 -4.43
N PRO A 52 -7.66 -20.75 -4.52
CA PRO A 52 -6.84 -21.31 -3.45
C PRO A 52 -6.54 -20.28 -2.33
N PRO A 53 -6.19 -20.72 -1.10
CA PRO A 53 -5.91 -19.83 0.03
C PRO A 53 -4.83 -18.78 -0.25
N LEU A 54 -3.87 -19.08 -1.15
CA LEU A 54 -2.80 -18.18 -1.56
C LEU A 54 -3.29 -16.76 -1.92
N THR A 55 -4.39 -16.63 -2.69
CA THR A 55 -4.93 -15.29 -3.03
C THR A 55 -5.38 -14.54 -1.77
N GLY A 56 -5.98 -15.25 -0.82
CA GLY A 56 -6.38 -14.70 0.47
C GLY A 56 -5.17 -14.18 1.24
N MET A 57 -4.11 -14.97 1.33
CA MET A 57 -2.88 -14.57 2.01
C MET A 57 -2.22 -13.35 1.36
N ILE A 58 -2.22 -13.25 0.03
CA ILE A 58 -1.72 -12.07 -0.70
C ILE A 58 -2.56 -10.83 -0.38
N LEU A 59 -3.90 -10.95 -0.37
CA LEU A 59 -4.78 -9.86 0.06
C LEU A 59 -4.50 -9.45 1.52
N GLY A 60 -4.34 -10.43 2.41
CA GLY A 60 -3.98 -10.20 3.80
C GLY A 60 -2.63 -9.50 3.97
N SER A 61 -1.67 -9.80 3.10
CA SER A 61 -0.36 -9.13 3.07
C SER A 61 -0.48 -7.64 2.73
N ALA A 62 -1.42 -7.25 1.87
CA ALA A 62 -1.72 -5.84 1.62
C ALA A 62 -2.33 -5.16 2.86
N TYR A 63 -3.20 -5.87 3.60
CA TYR A 63 -3.73 -5.36 4.88
C TYR A 63 -2.65 -5.18 5.94
N ILE A 64 -1.66 -6.07 6.02
CA ILE A 64 -0.52 -5.89 6.92
C ILE A 64 0.23 -4.60 6.61
N GLY A 65 0.48 -4.28 5.34
CA GLY A 65 1.01 -2.97 4.94
C GLY A 65 0.11 -1.82 5.39
N GLY A 66 -1.21 -1.96 5.20
CA GLY A 66 -2.21 -1.00 5.68
C GLY A 66 -2.16 -0.78 7.20
N ILE A 67 -1.97 -1.83 8.00
CA ILE A 67 -1.84 -1.74 9.46
C ILE A 67 -0.65 -0.85 9.83
N ILE A 68 0.52 -1.09 9.22
CA ILE A 68 1.71 -0.28 9.46
C ILE A 68 1.45 1.19 9.08
N PHE A 69 0.83 1.43 7.92
CA PHE A 69 0.52 2.78 7.45
C PHE A 69 -0.46 3.51 8.38
N PHE A 70 -1.62 2.93 8.71
CA PHE A 70 -2.62 3.59 9.55
C PHE A 70 -2.17 3.72 11.01
N ALA A 71 -1.39 2.77 11.54
CA ALA A 71 -0.76 2.95 12.84
C ALA A 71 0.21 4.14 12.83
N ALA A 72 0.92 4.39 11.73
CA ALA A 72 1.74 5.58 11.58
C ALA A 72 0.92 6.87 11.42
N VAL A 73 -0.25 6.85 10.75
CA VAL A 73 -1.19 7.99 10.70
C VAL A 73 -1.63 8.42 12.10
N LEU A 74 -1.88 7.47 13.00
CA LEU A 74 -2.26 7.76 14.39
C LEU A 74 -1.12 8.37 15.20
N ARG A 75 0.13 7.99 14.92
CA ARG A 75 1.32 8.39 15.69
C ARG A 75 1.98 9.66 15.15
N THR A 76 1.93 9.90 13.84
CA THR A 76 2.61 11.05 13.25
C THR A 76 1.90 12.36 13.63
N GLY A 77 2.72 13.36 13.96
CA GLY A 77 2.26 14.74 14.08
C GLY A 77 2.13 15.43 12.73
N GLN A 78 2.79 14.93 11.67
CA GLN A 78 3.00 15.64 10.39
C GLN A 78 2.21 14.99 9.25
N TRP A 79 1.47 15.79 8.49
CA TRP A 79 0.59 15.35 7.40
C TRP A 79 1.38 14.89 6.17
N HIS A 80 2.42 15.63 5.78
CA HIS A 80 3.20 15.30 4.58
C HIS A 80 3.79 13.89 4.60
N ARG A 81 4.06 13.33 5.80
CA ARG A 81 4.64 11.98 6.00
C ARG A 81 3.69 10.84 5.63
N VAL A 82 2.38 11.10 5.61
CA VAL A 82 1.35 10.08 5.38
C VAL A 82 0.42 10.41 4.22
N ARG A 83 0.36 11.69 3.81
CA ARG A 83 -0.48 12.17 2.71
C ARG A 83 -0.42 11.29 1.47
N ARG A 84 0.77 10.84 1.07
CA ARG A 84 0.99 10.04 -0.16
C ARG A 84 0.32 8.68 -0.12
N GLY A 85 0.01 8.12 1.06
CA GLY A 85 -0.69 6.85 1.18
C GLY A 85 -2.20 6.92 0.98
N PHE A 86 -2.82 8.11 1.03
CA PHE A 86 -4.27 8.24 0.89
C PHE A 86 -4.78 7.91 -0.52
N LEU A 87 -4.01 8.25 -1.57
CA LEU A 87 -4.39 7.95 -2.95
C LEU A 87 -4.40 6.42 -3.22
N PRO A 88 -3.34 5.65 -2.91
CA PRO A 88 -3.38 4.19 -3.00
C PRO A 88 -4.54 3.57 -2.21
N VAL A 89 -4.79 4.03 -0.98
CA VAL A 89 -5.92 3.55 -0.16
C VAL A 89 -7.25 3.81 -0.86
N PHE A 90 -7.45 5.03 -1.39
CA PHE A 90 -8.66 5.39 -2.13
C PHE A 90 -8.90 4.46 -3.32
N VAL A 91 -7.86 4.23 -4.14
CA VAL A 91 -7.95 3.37 -5.32
C VAL A 91 -8.28 1.94 -4.91
N PHE A 92 -7.53 1.38 -3.96
CA PHE A 92 -7.74 0.00 -3.52
C PHE A 92 -9.12 -0.22 -2.91
N ALA A 93 -9.58 0.71 -2.07
CA ALA A 93 -10.93 0.65 -1.52
C ALA A 93 -12.00 0.76 -2.62
N SER A 94 -11.80 1.62 -3.61
CA SER A 94 -12.73 1.78 -4.73
C SER A 94 -12.81 0.51 -5.58
N LEU A 95 -11.66 -0.07 -5.94
CA LEU A 95 -11.59 -1.29 -6.75
C LEU A 95 -12.24 -2.47 -6.03
N LEU A 96 -12.00 -2.64 -4.73
CA LEU A 96 -12.67 -3.70 -3.97
C LEU A 96 -14.15 -3.44 -3.76
N GLY A 97 -14.59 -2.19 -3.61
CA GLY A 97 -16.01 -1.83 -3.61
C GLY A 97 -16.69 -2.20 -4.93
N ILE A 98 -16.06 -1.88 -6.07
CA ILE A 98 -16.54 -2.24 -7.40
C ILE A 98 -16.56 -3.76 -7.56
N ALA A 99 -15.49 -4.48 -7.19
CA ALA A 99 -15.44 -5.93 -7.28
C ALA A 99 -16.54 -6.60 -6.43
N THR A 100 -16.82 -6.04 -5.25
CA THR A 100 -17.90 -6.47 -4.35
C THR A 100 -19.26 -6.31 -5.02
N ALA A 101 -19.55 -5.14 -5.59
CA ALA A 101 -20.80 -4.88 -6.29
C ALA A 101 -21.00 -5.80 -7.52
N LEU A 102 -19.92 -6.07 -8.26
CA LEU A 102 -19.97 -6.95 -9.44
C LEU A 102 -20.18 -8.43 -9.10
N HIS A 103 -19.90 -8.87 -7.87
CA HIS A 103 -19.92 -10.29 -7.48
C HIS A 103 -20.68 -10.52 -6.18
N GLU A 104 -21.67 -9.69 -5.87
CA GLU A 104 -22.39 -9.73 -4.59
C GLU A 104 -22.97 -11.13 -4.28
N GLY A 105 -23.35 -11.89 -5.31
CA GLY A 105 -23.84 -13.27 -5.21
C GLY A 105 -22.82 -14.32 -4.72
N LEU A 106 -21.53 -13.99 -4.67
CA LEU A 106 -20.47 -14.90 -4.19
C LEU A 106 -20.19 -14.76 -2.69
N PHE A 107 -20.77 -13.76 -2.01
CA PHE A 107 -20.50 -13.47 -0.61
C PHE A 107 -21.44 -14.25 0.32
N THR A 108 -20.93 -14.60 1.51
CA THR A 108 -21.58 -15.52 2.46
C THR A 108 -22.69 -14.90 3.31
N ARG A 109 -22.98 -13.60 3.12
CA ARG A 109 -24.03 -12.84 3.86
C ARG A 109 -23.94 -12.95 5.39
N ASN A 110 -22.74 -13.18 5.92
CA ASN A 110 -22.44 -13.19 7.35
C ASN A 110 -22.06 -11.78 7.86
N LEU A 111 -21.77 -11.65 9.15
CA LEU A 111 -21.30 -10.38 9.74
C LEU A 111 -20.05 -9.85 9.04
N SER A 112 -19.11 -10.72 8.67
CA SER A 112 -17.89 -10.33 7.96
C SER A 112 -18.18 -9.73 6.59
N PHE A 113 -19.20 -10.23 5.86
CA PHE A 113 -19.67 -9.62 4.62
C PHE A 113 -20.23 -8.22 4.85
N PHE A 114 -21.11 -8.03 5.83
CA PHE A 114 -21.67 -6.69 6.06
C PHE A 114 -20.61 -5.69 6.51
N ALA A 115 -19.67 -6.13 7.35
CA ALA A 115 -18.50 -5.35 7.74
C ALA A 115 -17.63 -4.97 6.51
N TRP A 116 -17.34 -5.95 5.65
CA TRP A 116 -16.61 -5.76 4.39
C TRP A 116 -17.31 -4.77 3.46
N ALA A 117 -18.61 -4.99 3.19
CA ALA A 117 -19.40 -4.17 2.29
C ALA A 117 -19.51 -2.73 2.82
N ALA A 118 -19.79 -2.54 4.11
CA ALA A 118 -19.84 -1.22 4.72
C ALA A 118 -18.48 -0.50 4.66
N LEU A 119 -17.38 -1.22 4.92
CA LEU A 119 -16.03 -0.67 4.83
C LEU A 119 -15.73 -0.20 3.40
N TYR A 120 -15.94 -1.03 2.39
CA TYR A 120 -15.59 -0.69 1.00
C TYR A 120 -16.60 0.25 0.33
N ALA A 121 -17.83 0.33 0.82
CA ALA A 121 -18.80 1.35 0.41
C ALA A 121 -18.48 2.73 1.00
N SER A 122 -17.90 2.82 2.19
CA SER A 122 -17.65 4.11 2.87
C SER A 122 -16.22 4.63 2.71
N THR A 123 -15.22 3.76 2.76
CA THR A 123 -13.79 4.13 2.79
C THR A 123 -13.35 5.03 1.63
N PRO A 124 -13.72 4.78 0.36
CA PRO A 124 -13.33 5.67 -0.74
C PRO A 124 -13.73 7.13 -0.50
N PHE A 125 -14.96 7.35 -0.03
CA PHE A 125 -15.47 8.70 0.24
C PHE A 125 -14.80 9.34 1.45
N LEU A 126 -14.61 8.58 2.53
CA LEU A 126 -13.98 9.08 3.76
C LEU A 126 -12.51 9.45 3.54
N VAL A 127 -11.77 8.62 2.81
CA VAL A 127 -10.35 8.85 2.47
C VAL A 127 -10.22 10.01 1.49
N ALA A 128 -11.11 10.12 0.50
CA ALA A 128 -11.12 11.26 -0.42
C ALA A 128 -11.44 12.56 0.32
N ALA A 129 -12.44 12.58 1.20
CA ALA A 129 -12.79 13.73 2.02
C ALA A 129 -11.61 14.17 2.91
N ALA A 130 -10.95 13.21 3.57
CA ALA A 130 -9.75 13.46 4.38
C ALA A 130 -8.61 14.07 3.56
N ALA A 131 -8.32 13.50 2.38
CA ALA A 131 -7.27 13.98 1.49
C ALA A 131 -7.58 15.39 0.94
N LEU A 132 -8.84 15.66 0.58
CA LEU A 132 -9.28 16.96 0.08
C LEU A 132 -9.26 18.04 1.16
N ALA A 133 -9.70 17.72 2.38
CA ALA A 133 -9.68 18.63 3.51
C ALA A 133 -8.26 19.12 3.86
N GLN A 134 -7.26 18.25 3.67
CA GLN A 134 -5.85 18.55 3.98
C GLN A 134 -4.97 18.76 2.74
N ARG A 135 -5.54 18.95 1.54
CA ARG A 135 -4.75 19.03 0.30
C ARG A 135 -3.76 20.19 0.24
N ARG A 136 -4.01 21.25 1.01
CA ARG A 136 -3.16 22.46 1.12
C ARG A 136 -2.28 22.47 2.38
N ALA A 137 -2.43 21.48 3.26
CA ALA A 137 -1.82 21.42 4.58
C ALA A 137 -0.40 20.83 4.56
N ASP A 138 0.37 21.06 3.51
CA ASP A 138 1.72 20.53 3.31
C ASP A 138 2.61 21.64 2.73
N PRO A 139 3.67 22.06 3.44
CA PRO A 139 4.55 23.16 3.05
C PRO A 139 5.15 23.02 1.65
N GLN A 140 5.20 21.80 1.08
CA GLN A 140 5.87 21.46 -0.19
C GLN A 140 7.38 21.71 -0.21
N VAL A 141 7.96 22.23 0.88
CA VAL A 141 9.40 22.45 1.00
C VAL A 141 10.03 21.27 1.77
N PRO A 142 11.23 20.81 1.38
CA PRO A 142 11.99 19.84 2.17
C PRO A 142 12.31 20.41 3.55
N ALA A 143 12.23 19.58 4.60
CA ALA A 143 12.76 19.97 5.90
C ALA A 143 14.28 20.14 5.82
N PRO A 144 14.93 20.94 6.70
CA PRO A 144 16.38 21.20 6.63
C PRO A 144 17.29 19.95 6.65
N ARG A 145 16.77 18.81 7.13
CA ARG A 145 17.48 17.52 7.20
C ARG A 145 16.86 16.45 6.32
N ASP A 146 15.96 16.80 5.41
CA ASP A 146 15.31 15.82 4.55
C ASP A 146 16.26 15.31 3.46
N VAL A 147 16.06 14.07 3.04
CA VAL A 147 16.80 13.47 1.93
C VAL A 147 15.93 13.53 0.69
N LEU A 148 16.49 13.99 -0.43
CA LEU A 148 15.80 13.96 -1.71
C LEU A 148 16.10 12.66 -2.45
N ILE A 149 15.06 11.90 -2.78
CA ILE A 149 15.13 10.72 -3.64
C ILE A 149 15.74 11.15 -4.98
N PRO A 150 16.76 10.47 -5.55
CA PRO A 150 17.34 10.84 -6.83
C PRO A 150 16.34 10.65 -7.98
N ASP A 151 16.46 11.48 -9.03
CA ASP A 151 15.44 11.57 -10.08
C ASP A 151 15.31 10.27 -10.88
N HIS A 152 16.45 9.71 -11.24
CA HIS A 152 16.53 8.45 -11.96
C HIS A 152 15.96 7.29 -11.13
N VAL A 153 16.16 7.30 -9.81
CA VAL A 153 15.59 6.29 -8.90
C VAL A 153 14.07 6.44 -8.82
N ALA A 154 13.58 7.68 -8.66
CA ALA A 154 12.14 7.96 -8.66
C ALA A 154 11.49 7.49 -9.97
N ARG A 155 12.07 7.83 -11.13
CA ARG A 155 11.57 7.39 -12.45
C ARG A 155 11.63 5.87 -12.63
N ALA A 156 12.70 5.21 -12.17
CA ALA A 156 12.80 3.76 -12.22
C ALA A 156 11.70 3.08 -11.38
N LEU A 157 11.45 3.56 -10.15
CA LEU A 157 10.38 3.05 -9.30
C LEU A 157 9.00 3.33 -9.91
N VAL A 158 8.79 4.51 -10.52
CA VAL A 158 7.57 4.80 -11.28
C VAL A 158 7.38 3.81 -12.42
N GLY A 159 8.44 3.41 -13.12
CA GLY A 159 8.40 2.36 -14.13
C GLY A 159 7.96 1.00 -13.56
N VAL A 160 8.60 0.54 -12.47
CA VAL A 160 8.23 -0.72 -11.78
C VAL A 160 6.77 -0.68 -11.31
N GLY A 161 6.36 0.41 -10.67
CA GLY A 161 4.99 0.61 -10.21
C GLY A 161 4.00 0.71 -11.36
N GLY A 162 4.39 1.31 -12.49
CA GLY A 162 3.58 1.39 -13.70
C GLY A 162 3.30 0.03 -14.31
N VAL A 163 4.31 -0.85 -14.40
CA VAL A 163 4.14 -2.24 -14.87
C VAL A 163 3.20 -3.02 -13.95
N ALA A 164 3.42 -2.93 -12.63
CA ALA A 164 2.56 -3.60 -11.64
C ALA A 164 1.11 -3.09 -11.72
N THR A 165 0.92 -1.77 -11.81
CA THR A 165 -0.42 -1.17 -11.88
C THR A 165 -1.11 -1.46 -13.20
N LEU A 166 -0.41 -1.41 -14.33
CA LEU A 166 -0.99 -1.78 -15.62
C LEU A 166 -1.45 -3.24 -15.59
N THR A 167 -0.60 -4.15 -15.10
CA THR A 167 -0.95 -5.57 -14.93
C THR A 167 -2.17 -5.72 -14.04
N GLY A 168 -2.20 -5.03 -12.89
CA GLY A 168 -3.30 -5.08 -11.94
C GLY A 168 -4.61 -4.54 -12.50
N LEU A 169 -4.58 -3.42 -13.23
CA LEU A 169 -5.78 -2.83 -13.84
C LEU A 169 -6.29 -3.68 -15.01
N VAL A 170 -5.40 -4.22 -15.85
CA VAL A 170 -5.80 -5.13 -16.93
C VAL A 170 -6.41 -6.42 -16.34
N MET A 171 -5.83 -6.97 -15.28
CA MET A 171 -6.40 -8.10 -14.55
C MET A 171 -7.76 -7.78 -13.90
N PHE A 172 -7.92 -6.56 -13.39
CA PHE A 172 -9.18 -6.12 -12.81
C PHE A 172 -10.30 -5.97 -13.86
N LEU A 173 -9.99 -5.34 -14.99
CA LEU A 173 -10.96 -5.07 -16.05
C LEU A 173 -11.27 -6.33 -16.87
N PHE A 174 -10.26 -7.16 -17.12
CA PHE A 174 -10.32 -8.32 -18.01
C PHE A 174 -9.81 -9.60 -17.31
N PRO A 175 -10.46 -10.05 -16.22
CA PRO A 175 -9.96 -11.19 -15.44
C PRO A 175 -9.85 -12.49 -16.24
N ALA A 176 -10.70 -12.66 -17.27
CA ALA A 176 -10.69 -13.84 -18.14
C ALA A 176 -9.34 -14.08 -18.84
N LEU A 177 -8.56 -13.02 -19.12
CA LEU A 177 -7.23 -13.14 -19.73
C LEU A 177 -6.21 -13.86 -18.83
N PHE A 178 -6.44 -13.85 -17.51
CA PHE A 178 -5.49 -14.36 -16.52
C PHE A 178 -5.91 -15.70 -15.94
N ILE A 179 -7.20 -16.03 -15.89
CA ILE A 179 -7.70 -17.24 -15.20
C ILE A 179 -7.00 -18.53 -15.67
N GLN A 180 -6.69 -18.63 -16.97
CA GLN A 180 -6.05 -19.83 -17.54
C GLN A 180 -4.52 -19.81 -17.49
N SER A 181 -3.91 -18.63 -17.35
CA SER A 181 -2.47 -18.42 -17.57
C SER A 181 -1.74 -17.95 -16.30
N TRP A 182 -2.46 -17.52 -15.28
CA TRP A 182 -1.90 -17.03 -14.03
C TRP A 182 -1.17 -18.12 -13.25
N GLY A 183 -0.26 -17.72 -12.36
CA GLY A 183 0.59 -18.63 -11.61
C GLY A 183 -0.13 -19.53 -10.59
N TRP A 184 -1.42 -19.32 -10.34
CA TRP A 184 -2.28 -20.18 -9.53
C TRP A 184 -3.73 -19.97 -9.98
N ASP A 185 -4.64 -20.80 -9.50
CA ASP A 185 -6.04 -20.74 -9.91
C ASP A 185 -6.71 -19.43 -9.46
N LEU A 186 -7.47 -18.82 -10.36
CA LEU A 186 -8.21 -17.58 -10.11
C LEU A 186 -9.67 -17.74 -10.54
N THR A 187 -10.55 -17.10 -9.78
CA THR A 187 -11.91 -16.78 -10.20
C THR A 187 -11.97 -15.33 -10.67
N PRO A 188 -13.04 -14.89 -11.37
CA PRO A 188 -13.19 -13.49 -11.74
C PRO A 188 -13.13 -12.52 -10.56
N LEU A 189 -13.60 -12.94 -9.38
CA LEU A 189 -13.53 -12.14 -8.16
C LEU A 189 -12.09 -12.08 -7.61
N THR A 190 -11.40 -13.22 -7.50
CA THR A 190 -10.03 -13.24 -6.95
C THR A 190 -9.02 -12.59 -7.88
N ALA A 191 -9.19 -12.69 -9.20
CA ALA A 191 -8.40 -11.95 -10.18
C ALA A 191 -8.57 -10.44 -9.99
N ARG A 192 -9.80 -9.94 -9.81
CA ARG A 192 -10.04 -8.52 -9.52
C ARG A 192 -9.43 -8.07 -8.20
N THR A 193 -9.57 -8.88 -7.15
CA THR A 193 -8.95 -8.61 -5.85
C THR A 193 -7.42 -8.52 -5.97
N LEU A 194 -6.79 -9.47 -6.66
CA LEU A 194 -5.35 -9.45 -6.91
C LEU A 194 -4.92 -8.27 -7.77
N GLY A 195 -5.71 -7.93 -8.79
CA GLY A 195 -5.51 -6.76 -9.63
C GLY A 195 -5.55 -5.45 -8.84
N ALA A 196 -6.47 -5.34 -7.87
CA ALA A 196 -6.52 -4.21 -6.95
C ALA A 196 -5.27 -4.12 -6.07
N VAL A 197 -4.76 -5.24 -5.55
CA VAL A 197 -3.49 -5.29 -4.78
C VAL A 197 -2.32 -4.83 -5.63
N LEU A 198 -2.16 -5.38 -6.85
CA LEU A 198 -1.08 -5.00 -7.77
C LEU A 198 -1.15 -3.52 -8.18
N SER A 199 -2.34 -2.95 -8.26
CA SER A 199 -2.54 -1.54 -8.62
C SER A 199 -1.91 -0.55 -7.64
N LEU A 200 -1.76 -0.92 -6.36
CA LEU A 200 -1.27 -0.04 -5.30
C LEU A 200 0.12 0.54 -5.60
N THR A 201 1.02 -0.26 -6.13
CA THR A 201 2.45 0.08 -6.28
C THR A 201 2.66 1.30 -7.17
N GLY A 202 1.95 1.41 -8.30
CA GLY A 202 2.03 2.59 -9.17
C GLY A 202 1.44 3.84 -8.54
N PHE A 203 0.35 3.74 -7.77
CA PHE A 203 -0.20 4.91 -7.06
C PHE A 203 0.69 5.37 -5.89
N VAL A 204 1.49 4.47 -5.32
CA VAL A 204 2.54 4.80 -4.34
C VAL A 204 3.70 5.54 -5.02
N ASN A 205 4.12 5.08 -6.20
CA ASN A 205 5.33 5.57 -6.85
C ASN A 205 5.08 6.81 -7.73
N ALA A 206 3.93 6.92 -8.39
CA ALA A 206 3.62 8.00 -9.33
C ALA A 206 3.86 9.41 -8.74
N PRO A 207 3.50 9.72 -7.48
CA PRO A 207 3.78 11.03 -6.89
C PRO A 207 5.27 11.38 -6.76
N MET A 208 6.19 10.43 -6.85
CA MET A 208 7.63 10.66 -6.70
C MET A 208 8.23 11.56 -7.76
N VAL A 209 7.62 11.66 -8.94
CA VAL A 209 8.09 12.58 -9.98
C VAL A 209 7.83 14.04 -9.61
N VAL A 210 6.88 14.30 -8.70
CA VAL A 210 6.50 15.64 -8.25
C VAL A 210 7.07 15.96 -6.87
N ASP A 211 7.08 14.99 -5.97
CA ASP A 211 7.57 15.15 -4.59
C ASP A 211 8.62 14.09 -4.31
N ARG A 212 9.87 14.51 -4.14
CA ARG A 212 11.02 13.64 -3.96
C ARG A 212 11.53 13.62 -2.51
N ARG A 213 10.79 14.21 -1.58
CA ARG A 213 11.14 14.24 -0.15
C ARG A 213 11.02 12.84 0.46
N TRP A 214 12.11 12.28 0.96
CA TRP A 214 12.10 10.97 1.60
C TRP A 214 11.15 10.92 2.80
N SER A 215 11.08 12.01 3.57
CA SER A 215 10.14 12.15 4.68
C SER A 215 8.68 11.85 4.30
N SER A 216 8.26 12.16 3.08
CA SER A 216 6.91 11.91 2.55
C SER A 216 6.62 10.45 2.21
N TYR A 217 7.65 9.62 2.01
CA TYR A 217 7.51 8.21 1.60
C TYR A 217 7.99 7.23 2.66
N ARG A 218 8.78 7.65 3.64
CA ARG A 218 9.39 6.79 4.65
C ARG A 218 8.40 5.81 5.31
N VAL A 219 7.23 6.32 5.73
CA VAL A 219 6.16 5.49 6.31
C VAL A 219 5.57 4.52 5.29
N LEU A 220 5.29 5.02 4.09
CA LEU A 220 4.68 4.25 3.01
C LEU A 220 5.60 3.12 2.54
N PHE A 221 6.91 3.37 2.51
CA PHE A 221 7.94 2.39 2.19
C PHE A 221 8.06 1.31 3.26
N ALA A 222 8.03 1.69 4.54
CA ALA A 222 8.00 0.70 5.62
C ALA A 222 6.78 -0.22 5.51
N ALA A 223 5.59 0.35 5.27
CA ALA A 223 4.37 -0.41 5.01
C ALA A 223 4.48 -1.33 3.78
N GLN A 224 4.99 -0.81 2.66
CA GLN A 224 5.18 -1.55 1.42
C GLN A 224 6.17 -2.71 1.59
N LEU A 225 7.30 -2.48 2.26
CA LEU A 225 8.32 -3.50 2.50
C LEU A 225 7.78 -4.66 3.33
N VAL A 226 7.07 -4.35 4.42
CA VAL A 226 6.43 -5.39 5.24
C VAL A 226 5.41 -6.17 4.39
N SER A 227 4.58 -5.48 3.61
CA SER A 227 3.63 -6.13 2.71
C SER A 227 4.31 -7.06 1.71
N LEU A 228 5.38 -6.62 1.04
CA LEU A 228 6.12 -7.42 0.06
C LEU A 228 6.77 -8.66 0.69
N VAL A 229 7.33 -8.54 1.90
CA VAL A 229 7.84 -9.69 2.66
C VAL A 229 6.73 -10.71 2.92
N PHE A 230 5.55 -10.25 3.36
CA PHE A 230 4.41 -11.14 3.59
C PHE A 230 3.84 -11.74 2.29
N ILE A 231 3.90 -11.03 1.15
CA ILE A 231 3.52 -11.59 -0.16
C ILE A 231 4.46 -12.73 -0.53
N LEU A 232 5.79 -12.55 -0.41
CA LEU A 232 6.75 -13.62 -0.70
C LEU A 232 6.62 -14.80 0.26
N ALA A 233 6.40 -14.52 1.55
CA ALA A 233 6.11 -15.56 2.52
C ALA A 233 4.82 -16.32 2.18
N SER A 234 3.79 -15.63 1.70
CA SER A 234 2.54 -16.25 1.24
C SER A 234 2.76 -17.18 0.06
N VAL A 235 3.56 -16.77 -0.93
CA VAL A 235 3.93 -17.64 -2.07
C VAL A 235 4.74 -18.85 -1.60
N ALA A 236 5.67 -18.67 -0.66
CA ALA A 236 6.47 -19.76 -0.13
C ALA A 236 5.61 -20.77 0.66
N VAL A 237 4.72 -20.28 1.53
CA VAL A 237 3.81 -21.12 2.33
C VAL A 237 2.75 -21.79 1.46
N GLY A 238 2.15 -21.05 0.54
CA GLY A 238 1.15 -21.52 -0.43
C GLY A 238 1.77 -22.10 -1.70
N SER A 239 3.04 -22.51 -1.68
CA SER A 239 3.76 -22.94 -2.89
C SER A 239 3.12 -24.17 -3.55
N SER A 240 2.32 -24.95 -2.82
CA SER A 240 1.55 -26.06 -3.37
C SER A 240 0.40 -25.62 -4.26
N ASP A 241 -0.09 -24.39 -4.10
CA ASP A 241 -1.16 -23.81 -4.94
C ASP A 241 -0.60 -23.20 -6.23
N VAL A 242 0.73 -23.12 -6.37
CA VAL A 242 1.41 -22.43 -7.47
C VAL A 242 1.75 -23.41 -8.58
N HIS A 243 1.29 -23.07 -9.78
CA HIS A 243 1.60 -23.71 -11.05
C HIS A 243 2.93 -23.17 -11.59
N TRP A 244 4.06 -23.68 -11.08
CA TRP A 244 5.41 -23.20 -11.40
C TRP A 244 5.83 -23.41 -12.87
N GLU A 245 5.12 -24.27 -13.60
CA GLU A 245 5.25 -24.44 -15.04
C GLU A 245 4.75 -23.22 -15.84
N ARG A 246 3.91 -22.37 -15.23
CA ARG A 246 3.38 -21.17 -15.88
C ARG A 246 4.36 -19.99 -15.72
N PRO A 247 4.75 -19.31 -16.82
CA PRO A 247 5.65 -18.16 -16.75
C PRO A 247 5.14 -17.02 -15.84
N ALA A 248 3.82 -16.89 -15.70
CA ALA A 248 3.20 -15.87 -14.85
C ALA A 248 3.57 -16.03 -13.36
N ALA A 249 3.78 -17.25 -12.86
CA ALA A 249 4.21 -17.49 -11.48
C ALA A 249 5.58 -16.86 -11.22
N TRP A 250 6.55 -17.14 -12.10
CA TRP A 250 7.89 -16.58 -12.03
C TRP A 250 7.88 -15.07 -12.26
N ALA A 251 7.13 -14.58 -13.23
CA ALA A 251 6.98 -13.14 -13.48
C ALA A 251 6.47 -12.40 -12.23
N PHE A 252 5.47 -12.96 -11.54
CA PHE A 252 4.95 -12.41 -10.29
C PHE A 252 6.03 -12.39 -9.20
N VAL A 253 6.69 -13.52 -8.93
CA VAL A 253 7.73 -13.62 -7.90
C VAL A 253 8.91 -12.68 -8.18
N THR A 254 9.39 -12.64 -9.43
CA THR A 254 10.46 -11.73 -9.85
C THR A 254 10.06 -10.27 -9.69
N LEU A 255 8.83 -9.90 -10.06
CA LEU A 255 8.33 -8.53 -9.87
C LEU A 255 8.29 -8.14 -8.38
N VAL A 256 7.79 -9.04 -7.52
CA VAL A 256 7.71 -8.81 -6.07
C VAL A 256 9.11 -8.73 -5.44
N LEU A 257 10.04 -9.60 -5.83
CA LEU A 257 11.44 -9.57 -5.37
C LEU A 257 12.15 -8.30 -5.84
N LEU A 258 12.00 -7.94 -7.12
CA LEU A 258 12.57 -6.72 -7.68
C LEU A 258 12.05 -5.49 -6.95
N ALA A 259 10.75 -5.44 -6.67
CA ALA A 259 10.14 -4.41 -5.85
C ALA A 259 10.77 -4.39 -4.45
N LEU A 260 10.81 -5.53 -3.74
CA LEU A 260 11.36 -5.62 -2.38
C LEU A 260 12.80 -5.11 -2.31
N VAL A 261 13.66 -5.57 -3.23
CA VAL A 261 15.07 -5.14 -3.30
C VAL A 261 15.17 -3.64 -3.62
N SER A 262 14.39 -3.15 -4.58
CA SER A 262 14.42 -1.73 -4.99
C SER A 262 13.97 -0.81 -3.86
N TYR A 263 12.84 -1.13 -3.21
CA TYR A 263 12.33 -0.39 -2.05
C TYR A 263 13.29 -0.47 -0.86
N GLY A 264 13.88 -1.64 -0.61
CA GLY A 264 14.80 -1.89 0.49
C GLY A 264 16.11 -1.13 0.32
N ALA A 265 16.68 -1.17 -0.88
CA ALA A 265 17.89 -0.44 -1.23
C ALA A 265 17.68 1.08 -1.11
N LEU A 266 16.57 1.63 -1.64
CA LEU A 266 16.27 3.06 -1.49
C LEU A 266 16.07 3.44 -0.01
N THR A 267 15.34 2.63 0.75
CA THR A 267 15.14 2.87 2.20
C THR A 267 16.48 2.89 2.93
N LEU A 268 17.31 1.87 2.74
CA LEU A 268 18.62 1.78 3.39
C LEU A 268 19.51 2.97 3.01
N TRP A 269 19.59 3.29 1.72
CA TRP A 269 20.35 4.44 1.22
C TRP A 269 19.89 5.75 1.87
N ALA A 270 18.58 6.00 1.93
CA ALA A 270 18.02 7.23 2.47
C ALA A 270 18.24 7.35 3.99
N GLU A 271 18.02 6.27 4.74
CA GLU A 271 18.27 6.22 6.18
C GLU A 271 19.75 6.41 6.53
N LEU A 272 20.67 5.82 5.75
CA LEU A 272 22.10 6.03 5.93
C LEU A 272 22.51 7.48 5.67
N ARG A 273 21.93 8.13 4.66
CA ARG A 273 22.18 9.57 4.40
C ARG A 273 21.64 10.46 5.51
N LEU A 274 20.44 10.19 6.02
CA LEU A 274 19.88 10.90 7.17
C LEU A 274 20.79 10.80 8.40
N ARG A 275 21.32 9.61 8.71
CA ARG A 275 22.23 9.40 9.83
C ARG A 275 23.54 10.18 9.67
N ARG A 276 24.14 10.16 8.47
CA ARG A 276 25.37 10.90 8.18
C ARG A 276 25.17 12.41 8.31
N ALA A 277 24.08 12.95 7.78
CA ALA A 277 23.74 14.36 7.92
C ALA A 277 23.54 14.78 9.39
N GLY A 278 22.97 13.88 10.22
CA GLY A 278 22.86 14.10 11.66
C GLY A 278 24.20 14.11 12.39
N ALA A 279 25.10 13.19 12.06
CA ALA A 279 26.42 13.09 12.69
C ALA A 279 27.31 14.32 12.39
N SER A 280 27.35 14.79 11.13
CA SER A 280 28.14 15.97 10.74
C SER A 280 27.68 17.27 11.43
N ALA A 281 26.38 17.40 11.73
CA ALA A 281 25.85 18.54 12.46
C ALA A 281 26.26 18.53 13.94
N GLY A 282 26.31 17.34 14.58
CA GLY A 282 26.76 17.19 15.96
C GLY A 282 28.24 17.54 16.16
N THR A 283 29.11 17.05 15.28
CA THR A 283 30.56 17.35 15.32
C THR A 283 30.88 18.83 15.08
N THR A 284 30.05 19.54 14.31
CA THR A 284 30.23 20.99 14.10
C THR A 284 29.84 21.75 15.37
N ALA A 285 28.77 21.37 16.07
CA ALA A 285 28.35 22.02 17.31
C ALA A 285 29.38 21.83 18.45
N GLU A 286 30.03 20.67 18.56
CA GLU A 286 31.09 20.42 19.56
C GLU A 286 32.42 21.15 19.27
N ARG A 287 32.69 21.56 18.02
CA ARG A 287 33.91 22.32 17.69
C ARG A 287 33.81 23.82 17.93
N PHE A 288 32.59 24.32 18.16
CA PHE A 288 32.32 25.75 18.33
C PHE A 288 31.60 26.08 19.66
N GLY A 289 31.52 25.11 20.58
CA GLY A 289 31.09 25.30 21.98
C GLY A 289 32.27 25.05 22.92
#